data_AF-A0A7E4URP4-F1
#
_entry.id   AF-A0A7E4URP4-F1
#
_cell.length_a   1.000
_cell.length_b   1.000
_cell.length_c   1.000
_cell.angle_alpha   90.00
_cell.angle_beta   90.00
_cell.angle_gamma   90.00
#
_symmetry.space_group_name_H-M   'P 1'
#
loop_
_entity.id
_entity.type
_entity.pdbx_description
1 polymer ?
#
loop_
_entity_poly.entity_id
_entity_poly.type
_entity_poly.pdbx_seq_one_letter_code
_entity_poly.pdbx_strand_id
1 'polypeptide(L)'
;MSFETSVDKLKAIGKPVEIDIKPINSRKSSDTSVSGNIVAFDPETDSVGLVQFDTSGKPAHLVYIPGTSIQEIHDLSDGPFDPKFNYVAYSDEIKTLCDTVFGVKTATTNFTPEEVAVRKEKLLTLFNNSNLEYTVTDGGQTITVGGVRIKAPYGPDDFYSENTTILGRMKQLALTAGL
;
A
#
# COMPACT_ATOMS: atom_id res chain seq x y z
N MET A 1 12.60 12.00 -9.10
CA MET A 1 13.22 11.44 -7.86
C MET A 1 13.07 9.91 -7.92
N SER A 2 14.12 9.12 -7.69
CA SER A 2 14.00 7.65 -7.63
C SER A 2 13.82 7.18 -6.18
N PHE A 3 12.75 6.43 -5.90
CA PHE A 3 12.54 5.79 -4.59
C PHE A 3 13.12 4.38 -4.63
N GLU A 4 14.43 4.26 -4.47
CA GLU A 4 15.16 3.00 -4.68
C GLU A 4 15.02 2.01 -3.51
N THR A 5 14.67 2.48 -2.32
CA THR A 5 14.50 1.63 -1.14
C THR A 5 13.10 1.73 -0.53
N SER A 6 12.68 0.66 0.16
CA SER A 6 11.42 0.65 0.93
C SER A 6 11.37 1.75 1.98
N VAL A 7 12.53 2.15 2.54
CA VAL A 7 12.64 3.24 3.52
C VAL A 7 12.37 4.59 2.86
N ASP A 8 12.87 4.81 1.64
CA ASP A 8 12.66 6.07 0.92
C ASP A 8 11.20 6.21 0.45
N LYS A 9 10.57 5.09 0.04
CA LYS A 9 9.14 5.02 -0.28
C LYS A 9 8.25 5.37 0.91
N LEU A 10 8.58 4.88 2.11
CA LEU A 10 7.85 5.22 3.33
C LEU A 10 7.99 6.70 3.71
N LYS A 11 9.16 7.30 3.50
CA LYS A 11 9.39 8.74 3.71
C LYS A 11 8.68 9.63 2.69
N ALA A 12 8.21 9.05 1.59
CA ALA A 12 7.51 9.76 0.53
C ALA A 12 5.99 9.80 0.74
N ILE A 13 5.45 9.01 1.69
CA ILE A 13 4.02 9.06 2.03
C ILE A 13 3.64 10.47 2.48
N GLY A 14 2.54 10.98 1.93
CA GLY A 14 2.02 12.33 2.13
C GLY A 14 2.63 13.37 1.20
N LYS A 15 3.74 13.08 0.50
CA LYS A 15 4.37 14.07 -0.39
C LYS A 15 3.55 14.27 -1.67
N PRO A 16 3.41 15.53 -2.14
CA PRO A 16 2.79 15.81 -3.42
C PRO A 16 3.74 15.44 -4.57
N VAL A 17 3.20 14.74 -5.56
CA VAL A 17 3.94 14.33 -6.75
C VAL A 17 3.12 14.50 -8.01
N GLU A 18 3.80 14.59 -9.14
CA GLU A 18 3.26 14.36 -10.47
C GLU A 18 3.92 13.11 -11.06
N ILE A 19 3.12 12.20 -11.60
CA ILE A 19 3.58 10.93 -12.16
C ILE A 19 3.29 10.91 -13.65
N ASP A 20 4.34 10.78 -14.44
CA ASP A 20 4.23 10.59 -15.89
C ASP A 20 3.92 9.12 -16.18
N ILE A 21 2.81 8.88 -16.88
CA ILE A 21 2.31 7.55 -17.19
C ILE A 21 2.50 7.26 -18.67
N LYS A 22 2.97 6.05 -18.98
CA LYS A 22 3.05 5.56 -20.34
C LYS A 22 1.64 5.47 -20.95
N PRO A 23 1.36 6.15 -22.07
CA PRO A 23 0.04 6.11 -22.68
C PRO A 23 -0.28 4.69 -23.18
N ILE A 24 -1.47 4.20 -22.82
CA ILE A 24 -1.95 2.86 -23.18
C ILE A 24 -2.32 2.77 -24.68
N ASN A 25 -2.53 3.90 -25.37
CA ASN A 25 -2.79 3.94 -26.81
C ASN A 25 -2.12 5.15 -27.48
N SER A 26 -1.22 4.91 -28.43
CA SER A 26 -0.36 5.88 -29.13
C SER A 26 -1.06 6.80 -30.16
N ARG A 27 -2.34 7.15 -29.97
CA ARG A 27 -3.09 7.97 -30.96
C ARG A 27 -3.46 9.39 -30.53
N LYS A 28 -3.10 9.85 -29.34
CA LYS A 28 -3.06 11.28 -29.01
C LYS A 28 -1.88 11.54 -28.07
N SER A 29 -0.94 12.34 -28.55
CA SER A 29 0.19 12.83 -27.77
C SER A 29 -0.29 13.90 -26.80
N SER A 30 -0.60 13.50 -25.58
CA SER A 30 -0.47 14.39 -24.44
C SER A 30 0.23 13.55 -23.37
N ASP A 31 1.36 14.04 -22.88
CA ASP A 31 1.99 13.52 -21.67
C ASP A 31 0.88 13.31 -20.65
N THR A 32 0.66 12.04 -20.28
CA THR A 32 -0.45 11.69 -19.39
C THR A 32 0.13 11.72 -17.99
N SER A 33 0.22 12.91 -17.43
CA SER A 33 0.65 13.09 -16.06
C SER A 33 -0.56 13.00 -15.11
N VAL A 34 -0.33 12.45 -13.93
CA VAL A 34 -1.32 12.41 -12.85
C VAL A 34 -0.69 12.91 -11.57
N SER A 35 -1.28 13.94 -10.98
CA SER A 35 -0.80 14.55 -9.74
C SER A 35 -1.66 14.16 -8.54
N GLY A 36 -1.04 14.13 -7.36
CA GLY A 36 -1.69 13.85 -6.08
C GLY A 36 -0.66 13.65 -4.97
N ASN A 37 -1.12 13.39 -3.74
CA ASN A 37 -0.23 13.04 -2.64
C ASN A 37 -0.07 11.53 -2.56
N ILE A 38 1.15 11.04 -2.35
CA ILE A 38 1.42 9.62 -2.19
C ILE A 38 0.73 9.10 -0.93
N VAL A 39 0.03 7.98 -1.05
CA VAL A 39 -0.59 7.30 0.10
C VAL A 39 0.00 5.92 0.34
N ALA A 40 0.45 5.25 -0.71
CA ALA A 40 1.03 3.91 -0.59
C ALA A 40 1.93 3.61 -1.79
N PHE A 41 2.90 2.74 -1.55
CA PHE A 41 3.62 2.00 -2.59
C PHE A 41 3.34 0.52 -2.42
N ASP A 42 3.09 -0.17 -3.53
CA ASP A 42 3.21 -1.63 -3.56
C ASP A 42 4.71 -1.98 -3.69
N PRO A 43 5.32 -2.61 -2.67
CA PRO A 43 6.75 -2.92 -2.68
C PRO A 43 7.12 -3.99 -3.72
N GLU A 44 6.17 -4.76 -4.25
CA GLU A 44 6.46 -5.81 -5.22
C GLU A 44 6.30 -5.36 -6.67
N THR A 45 5.31 -4.51 -6.95
CA THR A 45 5.00 -4.07 -8.32
C THR A 45 5.44 -2.64 -8.62
N ASP A 46 5.99 -1.94 -7.62
CA ASP A 46 6.29 -0.51 -7.66
C ASP A 46 5.08 0.38 -8.01
N SER A 47 3.87 -0.15 -7.82
CA SER A 47 2.64 0.60 -8.04
C SER A 47 2.46 1.67 -6.97
N VAL A 48 1.81 2.77 -7.34
CA VAL A 48 1.63 3.93 -6.47
C VAL A 48 0.15 4.21 -6.28
N GLY A 49 -0.25 4.41 -5.03
CA GLY A 49 -1.52 5.02 -4.68
C GLY A 49 -1.34 6.52 -4.47
N LEU A 50 -2.16 7.33 -5.12
CA LEU A 50 -2.26 8.77 -4.89
C LEU A 50 -3.64 9.12 -4.33
N VAL A 51 -3.68 10.03 -3.37
CA VAL A 51 -4.91 10.76 -3.03
C VAL A 51 -4.93 12.11 -3.73
N GLN A 52 -6.07 12.42 -4.31
CA GLN A 52 -6.34 13.69 -4.95
C GLN A 52 -7.31 14.49 -4.10
N PHE A 53 -7.03 15.78 -3.95
CA PHE A 53 -7.83 16.71 -3.15
C PHE A 53 -8.66 17.61 -4.05
N ASP A 54 -9.88 17.94 -3.61
CA ASP A 54 -10.70 18.96 -4.26
C ASP A 54 -10.18 20.38 -4.00
N THR A 55 -10.83 21.37 -4.61
CA THR A 55 -10.48 22.79 -4.45
C THR A 55 -10.65 23.31 -3.00
N SER A 56 -11.31 22.55 -2.13
CA SER A 56 -11.47 22.86 -0.70
C SER A 56 -10.40 22.19 0.17
N GLY A 57 -9.48 21.43 -0.43
CA GLY A 57 -8.43 20.70 0.28
C GLY A 57 -8.94 19.41 0.94
N LYS A 58 -10.07 18.86 0.49
CA LYS A 58 -10.60 17.59 1.00
C LYS A 58 -10.25 16.43 0.08
N PRO A 59 -9.94 15.23 0.61
CA PRO A 59 -9.76 14.04 -0.22
C PRO A 59 -11.00 13.79 -1.08
N ALA A 60 -10.80 13.67 -2.39
CA ALA A 60 -11.86 13.51 -3.37
C ALA A 60 -11.72 12.19 -4.15
N HIS A 61 -10.50 11.83 -4.56
CA HIS A 61 -10.25 10.63 -5.36
C HIS A 61 -9.03 9.85 -4.86
N LEU A 62 -9.10 8.52 -4.93
CA LEU A 62 -7.94 7.64 -4.85
C LEU A 62 -7.60 7.19 -6.27
N VAL A 63 -6.35 7.38 -6.67
CA VAL A 63 -5.83 6.93 -7.96
C VAL A 63 -4.81 5.84 -7.72
N TYR A 64 -5.00 4.70 -8.37
CA TYR A 64 -4.02 3.61 -8.41
C TYR A 64 -3.29 3.65 -9.75
N ILE A 65 -1.96 3.71 -9.71
CA ILE A 65 -1.10 3.73 -10.88
C ILE A 65 -0.23 2.47 -10.84
N PRO A 66 -0.42 1.52 -11.79
CA PRO A 66 0.42 0.32 -11.88
C PRO A 66 1.89 0.70 -12.11
N GLY A 67 2.83 0.12 -11.38
CA GLY A 67 4.26 0.49 -11.49
C GLY A 67 4.82 0.28 -12.91
N THR A 68 4.32 -0.72 -13.64
CA THR A 68 4.67 -0.97 -15.06
C THR A 68 4.30 0.16 -16.02
N SER A 69 3.41 1.07 -15.59
CA SER A 69 2.99 2.23 -16.36
C SER A 69 3.73 3.52 -15.99
N ILE A 70 4.45 3.54 -14.87
CA ILE A 70 5.17 4.72 -14.38
C ILE A 70 6.44 4.93 -15.20
N GLN A 71 6.61 6.12 -15.75
CA GLN A 71 7.84 6.54 -16.42
C GLN A 71 8.73 7.34 -15.48
N GLU A 72 8.14 8.35 -14.82
CA GLU A 72 8.87 9.23 -13.92
C GLU A 72 7.95 9.75 -12.80
N ILE A 73 8.55 10.05 -11.65
CA ILE A 73 7.88 10.68 -10.51
C ILE A 73 8.60 11.99 -10.19
N HIS A 74 7.87 13.08 -10.30
CA HIS A 74 8.31 14.45 -10.04
C HIS A 74 7.86 14.87 -8.64
N ASP A 75 8.81 15.34 -7.81
CA ASP A 75 8.51 15.87 -6.48
C ASP A 75 7.98 17.31 -6.62
N LEU A 76 6.80 17.57 -6.06
CA LEU A 76 6.17 18.89 -6.08
C LEU A 76 6.28 19.63 -4.74
N SER A 77 7.05 19.10 -3.78
CA SER A 77 7.17 19.67 -2.42
C SER A 77 7.75 21.09 -2.41
N ASP A 78 8.59 21.43 -3.39
CA ASP A 78 9.18 22.77 -3.55
C ASP A 78 8.35 23.69 -4.48
N GLY A 79 7.26 23.17 -5.06
CA GLY A 79 6.39 23.90 -5.97
C GLY A 79 5.37 24.79 -5.24
N PRO A 80 4.83 25.82 -5.90
CA PRO A 80 3.73 26.59 -5.33
C PRO A 80 2.53 25.67 -5.06
N PHE A 81 1.97 25.75 -3.85
CA PHE A 81 0.68 25.13 -3.55
C PHE A 81 -0.38 25.72 -4.48
N ASP A 82 -0.96 24.89 -5.35
CA ASP A 82 -2.11 25.28 -6.15
C ASP A 82 -3.18 24.16 -6.11
N PRO A 83 -4.32 24.41 -5.43
CA PRO A 83 -5.41 23.44 -5.29
C PRO A 83 -6.12 23.10 -6.61
N LYS A 84 -5.73 23.70 -7.74
CA LYS A 84 -6.15 23.29 -9.09
C LYS A 84 -5.47 22.01 -9.58
N PHE A 85 -4.38 21.58 -8.96
CA PHE A 85 -3.59 20.43 -9.42
C PHE A 85 -3.84 19.15 -8.62
N ASN A 86 -4.95 19.08 -7.89
CA ASN A 86 -5.40 17.90 -7.15
C ASN A 86 -4.42 17.39 -6.06
N TYR A 87 -3.43 18.18 -5.64
CA TYR A 87 -2.54 17.84 -4.53
C TYR A 87 -2.54 18.95 -3.47
N VAL A 88 -2.06 18.62 -2.28
CA VAL A 88 -1.85 19.56 -1.18
C VAL A 88 -0.40 19.52 -0.72
N ALA A 89 0.10 20.62 -0.16
CA ALA A 89 1.45 20.67 0.38
C ALA A 89 1.63 19.62 1.49
N TYR A 90 2.83 19.05 1.60
CA TYR A 90 3.13 18.13 2.67
C TYR A 90 2.96 18.81 4.04
N SER A 91 2.24 18.16 4.94
CA SER A 91 2.17 18.52 6.35
C SER A 91 1.95 17.25 7.19
N ASP A 92 2.26 17.32 8.49
CA ASP A 92 2.00 16.20 9.41
C ASP A 92 0.50 15.86 9.49
N GLU A 93 -0.37 16.85 9.30
CA GLU A 93 -1.82 16.65 9.22
C GLU A 93 -2.21 15.87 7.96
N ILE A 94 -1.62 16.20 6.80
CA ILE A 94 -1.86 15.48 5.55
C ILE A 94 -1.29 14.07 5.61
N LYS A 95 -0.09 13.88 6.19
CA LYS A 95 0.46 12.56 6.43
C LYS A 95 -0.49 11.73 7.31
N THR A 96 -0.95 12.29 8.42
CA THR A 96 -1.90 11.64 9.33
C THR A 96 -3.21 11.32 8.63
N LEU A 97 -3.70 12.22 7.78
CA LEU A 97 -4.90 12.01 6.98
C LEU A 97 -4.70 10.87 5.97
N CYS A 98 -3.58 10.84 5.23
CA CYS A 98 -3.25 9.74 4.33
C CYS A 98 -3.15 8.40 5.08
N ASP A 99 -2.50 8.39 6.24
CA ASP A 99 -2.39 7.22 7.11
C ASP A 99 -3.79 6.75 7.60
N THR A 100 -4.68 7.69 7.92
CA THR A 100 -6.03 7.41 8.48
C THR A 100 -7.06 7.03 7.41
N VAL A 101 -7.06 7.70 6.25
CA VAL A 101 -8.03 7.51 5.15
C VAL A 101 -7.85 6.16 4.46
N PHE A 102 -6.60 5.67 4.36
CA PHE A 102 -6.31 4.39 3.70
C PHE A 102 -6.05 3.24 4.67
N GLY A 103 -6.37 3.42 5.95
CA GLY A 103 -6.38 2.30 6.87
C GLY A 103 -5.00 1.72 7.12
N VAL A 104 -3.96 2.56 7.19
CA VAL A 104 -2.96 2.33 8.25
C VAL A 104 -3.65 2.73 9.56
N LYS A 105 -4.73 2.01 9.90
CA LYS A 105 -4.90 1.62 11.28
C LYS A 105 -3.64 0.84 11.56
N THR A 106 -2.63 1.53 12.09
CA THR A 106 -2.05 1.06 13.32
C THR A 106 -3.23 0.87 14.28
N ALA A 107 -3.97 -0.23 14.10
CA ALA A 107 -4.55 -0.91 15.23
C ALA A 107 -3.30 -1.32 16.01
N THR A 108 -2.82 -0.38 16.82
CA THR A 108 -1.86 -0.57 17.90
C THR A 108 -2.55 -1.42 18.96
N THR A 109 -3.06 -2.58 18.56
CA THR A 109 -2.79 -3.77 19.35
C THR A 109 -1.27 -3.89 19.34
N ASN A 110 -0.65 -3.29 20.36
CA ASN A 110 0.78 -3.39 20.65
C ASN A 110 1.06 -4.84 21.01
N PHE A 111 1.13 -5.71 20.00
CA PHE A 111 1.58 -7.07 20.19
C PHE A 111 3.06 -7.04 20.53
N THR A 112 3.45 -7.73 21.59
CA THR A 112 4.87 -7.92 21.86
C THR A 112 5.50 -8.77 20.76
N PRO A 113 6.83 -8.68 20.53
CA PRO A 113 7.51 -9.53 19.56
C PRO A 113 7.23 -11.03 19.78
N GLU A 114 7.08 -11.45 21.03
CA GLU A 114 6.71 -12.83 21.41
C GLU A 114 5.29 -13.18 20.95
N GLU A 115 4.32 -12.27 21.14
CA GLU A 115 2.95 -12.49 20.68
C GLU A 115 2.86 -12.59 19.15
N VAL A 116 3.61 -11.74 18.44
CA VAL A 116 3.72 -11.80 16.97
C VAL A 116 4.33 -13.13 16.53
N ALA A 117 5.36 -13.62 17.22
CA ALA A 117 5.97 -14.92 16.93
C ALA A 117 4.99 -16.08 17.15
N VAL A 118 4.23 -16.07 18.25
CA VAL A 118 3.20 -17.09 18.53
C VAL A 118 2.11 -17.08 17.46
N ARG A 119 1.66 -15.90 17.02
CA ARG A 119 0.64 -15.79 15.95
C ARG A 119 1.17 -16.31 14.62
N LYS A 120 2.43 -15.98 14.29
CA LYS A 120 3.12 -16.53 13.13
C LYS A 120 3.15 -18.06 13.18
N GLU A 121 3.59 -18.64 14.28
CA GLU A 121 3.65 -20.10 14.42
C GLU A 121 2.28 -20.75 14.27
N LYS A 122 1.22 -20.18 14.89
CA LYS A 122 -0.16 -20.66 14.72
C LYS A 122 -0.59 -20.71 13.26
N LEU A 123 -0.28 -19.68 12.48
CA LEU A 123 -0.58 -19.66 11.04
C LEU A 123 0.19 -20.73 10.27
N LEU A 124 1.49 -20.86 10.52
CA LEU A 124 2.30 -21.86 9.85
C LEU A 124 1.82 -23.28 10.20
N THR A 125 1.47 -23.54 11.46
CA THR A 125 0.85 -24.81 11.87
C THR A 125 -0.49 -25.04 11.17
N LEU A 126 -1.33 -24.02 11.06
CA LEU A 126 -2.60 -24.11 10.33
C LEU A 126 -2.40 -24.47 8.86
N PHE A 127 -1.44 -23.84 8.19
CA PHE A 127 -1.12 -24.12 6.79
C PHE A 127 -0.57 -25.52 6.60
N ASN A 128 0.34 -25.95 7.47
CA ASN A 128 0.86 -27.33 7.46
C ASN A 128 -0.26 -28.35 7.67
N ASN A 129 -1.14 -28.14 8.66
CA ASN A 129 -2.28 -29.04 8.92
C ASN A 129 -3.29 -29.08 7.77
N SER A 130 -3.36 -27.99 6.99
CA SER A 130 -4.26 -27.86 5.84
C SER A 130 -3.61 -28.25 4.51
N ASN A 131 -2.36 -28.75 4.53
CA ASN A 131 -1.54 -29.03 3.32
C ASN A 131 -1.45 -27.85 2.36
N LEU A 132 -1.35 -26.64 2.89
CA LEU A 132 -1.16 -25.41 2.11
C LEU A 132 0.33 -25.12 1.98
N GLU A 133 0.83 -25.10 0.76
CA GLU A 133 2.19 -24.63 0.49
C GLU A 133 2.30 -23.13 0.73
N TYR A 134 3.35 -22.73 1.43
CA TYR A 134 3.62 -21.34 1.72
C TYR A 134 5.09 -21.00 1.54
N THR A 135 5.37 -19.75 1.22
CA THR A 135 6.72 -19.19 1.20
C THR A 135 6.82 -18.09 2.25
N VAL A 136 8.01 -17.93 2.82
CA VAL A 136 8.31 -16.86 3.78
C VAL A 136 9.40 -15.99 3.19
N THR A 137 9.13 -14.69 3.06
CA THR A 137 10.03 -13.70 2.46
C THR A 137 10.27 -12.53 3.43
N ASP A 138 11.05 -11.55 2.99
CA ASP A 138 11.27 -10.29 3.72
C ASP A 138 11.81 -10.51 5.15
N GLY A 139 12.91 -11.28 5.25
CA GLY A 139 13.53 -11.59 6.54
C GLY A 139 12.65 -12.37 7.51
N GLY A 140 11.58 -13.01 7.03
CA GLY A 140 10.65 -13.75 7.87
C GLY A 140 9.35 -13.01 8.18
N GLN A 141 9.11 -11.83 7.62
CA GLN A 141 7.97 -10.98 8.00
C GLN A 141 6.73 -11.13 7.10
N THR A 142 6.90 -11.68 5.90
CA THR A 142 5.80 -11.89 4.95
C THR A 142 5.64 -13.38 4.68
N ILE A 143 4.41 -13.87 4.78
CA ILE A 143 4.02 -15.24 4.41
C ILE A 143 3.13 -15.17 3.17
N THR A 144 3.45 -15.94 2.15
CA THR A 144 2.64 -16.04 0.93
C THR A 144 2.09 -17.45 0.80
N VAL A 145 0.76 -17.56 0.63
CA VAL A 145 0.04 -18.83 0.44
C VAL A 145 -0.81 -18.71 -0.82
N GLY A 146 -0.41 -19.40 -1.89
CA GLY A 146 -1.00 -19.18 -3.21
C GLY A 146 -0.93 -17.71 -3.63
N GLY A 147 -2.09 -17.07 -3.83
CA GLY A 147 -2.20 -15.64 -4.17
C GLY A 147 -2.44 -14.70 -2.99
N VAL A 148 -2.35 -15.18 -1.74
CA VAL A 148 -2.59 -14.36 -0.54
C VAL A 148 -1.27 -14.09 0.17
N ARG A 149 -1.03 -12.82 0.48
CA ARG A 149 0.12 -12.33 1.25
C ARG A 149 -0.34 -11.95 2.65
N ILE A 150 0.44 -12.28 3.65
CA ILE A 150 0.11 -12.03 5.05
C ILE A 150 1.33 -11.40 5.71
N LYS A 151 1.15 -10.23 6.34
CA LYS A 151 2.21 -9.53 7.06
C LYS A 151 1.95 -9.51 8.55
N ALA A 152 3.00 -9.30 9.34
CA ALA A 152 2.85 -9.04 10.77
C ALA A 152 1.86 -7.87 11.02
N PRO A 153 1.03 -7.93 12.08
CA PRO A 153 1.03 -8.91 13.19
C PRO A 153 0.25 -10.22 12.93
N TYR A 154 -0.06 -10.53 11.66
CA TYR A 154 -0.65 -11.78 11.20
C TYR A 154 -2.07 -12.08 11.70
N GLY A 155 -2.87 -11.05 11.94
CA GLY A 155 -4.32 -11.16 12.11
C GLY A 155 -5.05 -11.22 10.76
N PRO A 156 -6.36 -11.57 10.74
CA PRO A 156 -7.16 -11.66 9.51
C PRO A 156 -7.20 -10.36 8.69
N ASP A 157 -6.99 -9.21 9.32
CA ASP A 157 -6.94 -7.92 8.63
C ASP A 157 -5.60 -7.67 7.93
N ASP A 158 -4.56 -8.43 8.28
CA ASP A 158 -3.22 -8.32 7.70
C ASP A 158 -3.02 -9.21 6.46
N PHE A 159 -4.12 -9.69 5.88
CA PHE A 159 -4.14 -10.54 4.68
C PHE A 159 -4.47 -9.67 3.46
N TYR A 160 -3.71 -9.87 2.38
CA TYR A 160 -3.78 -9.10 1.15
C TYR A 160 -3.84 -10.04 -0.06
N SER A 161 -4.76 -9.78 -0.98
CA SER A 161 -4.80 -10.46 -2.28
C SER A 161 -5.65 -9.65 -3.25
N GLU A 162 -5.28 -9.66 -4.53
CA GLU A 162 -6.12 -9.15 -5.61
C GLU A 162 -7.37 -10.02 -5.83
N ASN A 163 -7.29 -11.31 -5.44
CA ASN A 163 -8.41 -12.23 -5.50
C ASN A 163 -9.22 -12.20 -4.19
N THR A 164 -10.28 -11.40 -4.18
CA THR A 164 -11.17 -11.22 -3.02
C THR A 164 -11.84 -12.51 -2.55
N THR A 165 -12.05 -13.48 -3.45
CA THR A 165 -12.63 -14.79 -3.10
C THR A 165 -11.66 -15.63 -2.29
N ILE A 166 -10.40 -15.70 -2.72
CA ILE A 166 -9.36 -16.44 -1.99
C ILE A 166 -9.04 -15.73 -0.68
N LEU A 167 -8.97 -14.40 -0.70
CA LEU A 167 -8.78 -13.59 0.51
C LEU A 167 -9.84 -13.89 1.57
N GLY A 168 -11.12 -13.87 1.20
CA GLY A 168 -12.22 -14.16 2.13
C GLY A 168 -12.12 -15.55 2.76
N ARG A 169 -11.76 -16.57 1.97
CA ARG A 169 -11.56 -17.95 2.47
C ARG A 169 -10.39 -18.06 3.43
N MET A 170 -9.26 -17.43 3.11
CA MET A 170 -8.07 -17.44 3.98
C MET A 170 -8.32 -16.70 5.29
N LYS A 171 -9.05 -15.57 5.26
CA LYS A 171 -9.46 -14.87 6.48
C LYS A 171 -10.38 -15.72 7.37
N GLN A 172 -11.35 -16.42 6.76
CA GLN A 172 -12.21 -17.34 7.51
C GLN A 172 -11.41 -18.49 8.13
N LEU A 173 -10.45 -19.07 7.40
CA LEU A 173 -9.57 -20.11 7.90
C LEU A 173 -8.77 -19.63 9.12
N ALA A 174 -8.19 -18.43 9.05
CA ALA A 174 -7.49 -17.82 10.17
C ALA A 174 -8.40 -17.59 11.39
N LEU A 175 -9.60 -17.03 11.18
CA LEU A 175 -10.59 -16.81 12.25
C LEU A 175 -11.00 -18.12 12.94
N THR A 176 -11.20 -19.21 12.18
CA THR A 176 -11.52 -20.53 12.76
C THR A 176 -10.39 -21.12 13.61
N ALA A 177 -9.15 -20.67 13.37
CA ALA A 177 -7.98 -21.06 14.16
C ALA A 177 -7.74 -20.16 15.39
N GLY A 178 -8.63 -19.19 15.65
CA GLY A 178 -8.54 -18.27 16.80
C GLY A 178 -7.49 -17.18 16.62
N LEU A 179 -7.31 -16.67 15.40
CA LEU A 179 -6.44 -15.53 15.07
C LEU A 179 -7.19 -14.23 14.83
#